data_AF-A0A933SIP9-F1
#
_entry.id   AF-A0A933SIP9-F1
#
_cell.length_a   1.000
_cell.length_b   1.000
_cell.length_c   1.000
_cell.angle_alpha   90.00
_cell.angle_beta   90.00
_cell.angle_gamma   90.00
#
_symmetry.space_group_name_H-M   'P 1'
#
loop_
_entity.id
_entity.type
_entity.pdbx_description
1 polymer ?
#
loop_
_entity_poly.entity_id
_entity_poly.type
_entity_poly.pdbx_seq_one_letter_code
_entity_poly.pdbx_strand_id
1 'polypeptide(L)' 'MILMIDNYDSFTYNLVQYFMELGQEVQTYR' A
#
# COMPACT_ATOMS: atom_id res chain seq x y z
N MET A 1 10.38 -3.33 -2.23
CA MET A 1 9.54 -2.85 -3.35
C MET A 1 8.27 -3.71 -3.41
N ILE A 2 7.16 -3.18 -2.91
CA ILE A 2 5.83 -3.83 -2.92
C ILE A 2 4.95 -3.10 -3.93
N LEU A 3 4.32 -3.85 -4.84
CA LEU A 3 3.32 -3.32 -5.78
C LEU A 3 1.91 -3.58 -5.21
N MET A 4 1.17 -2.51 -4.95
CA MET A 4 -0.19 -2.55 -4.43
C MET A 4 -1.18 -2.16 -5.53
N ILE A 5 -2.15 -3.02 -5.84
CA ILE A 5 -3.22 -2.72 -6.79
C ILE A 5 -4.45 -2.32 -5.99
N ASP A 6 -4.83 -1.05 -6.10
CA ASP A 6 -5.96 -0.45 -5.42
C ASP A 6 -7.22 -0.55 -6.27
N ASN A 7 -8.24 -1.25 -5.79
CA ASN A 7 -9.56 -1.30 -6.42
C ASN A 7 -10.55 -0.30 -5.77
N TYR A 8 -10.06 0.85 -5.31
CA TYR A 8 -10.81 1.87 -4.56
C TYR A 8 -11.35 1.39 -3.20
N ASP A 9 -10.65 0.45 -2.57
CA ASP A 9 -11.01 -0.06 -1.26
C ASP A 9 -10.29 0.73 -0.16
N SER A 10 -11.01 1.09 0.89
CA SER A 10 -10.43 1.88 2.00
C SER A 10 -9.37 1.09 2.78
N PHE A 11 -9.37 -0.25 2.70
CA PHE A 11 -8.36 -1.10 3.31
C PHE A 11 -6.98 -0.94 2.67
N THR A 12 -6.90 -0.57 1.39
CA THR A 12 -5.63 -0.40 0.68
C THR A 12 -4.73 0.61 1.40
N TYR A 13 -5.29 1.70 1.94
CA TYR A 13 -4.55 2.71 2.69
C TYR A 13 -3.92 2.17 3.98
N ASN A 14 -4.64 1.30 4.70
CA ASN A 14 -4.14 0.72 5.95
C ASN A 14 -2.92 -0.17 5.69
N LEU A 15 -2.94 -0.95 4.60
CA LEU A 15 -1.82 -1.79 4.21
C LEU A 15 -0.61 -0.96 3.77
N VAL A 16 -0.83 0.07 2.93
CA VAL A 16 0.25 0.98 2.51
C VAL A 16 0.94 1.58 3.73
N GLN A 17 0.15 2.11 4.68
CA GLN A 17 0.69 2.71 5.90
C GLN A 17 1.48 1.71 6.75
N TYR A 18 0.92 0.52 6.97
CA TYR A 18 1.60 -0.53 7.73
C TYR A 18 2.96 -0.89 7.13
N PHE A 19 3.03 -1.06 5.81
CA PHE A 19 4.28 -1.38 5.13
C PHE A 19 5.28 -0.21 5.15
N MET A 20 4.81 1.03 5.06
CA MET A 20 5.66 2.21 5.24
C MET A 20 6.25 2.31 6.66
N GLU A 21 5.47 2.00 7.70
CA GLU A 21 5.94 1.94 9.09
C GLU A 21 7.00 0.85 9.31
N LEU A 22 6.95 -0.23 8.52
CA LEU A 22 7.98 -1.28 8.47
C LEU A 22 9.19 -0.92 7.58
N GLY A 23 9.27 0.31 7.06
CA GLY A 23 10.34 0.78 6.20
C GLY A 23 10.33 0.17 4.79
N GLN A 24 9.20 -0.38 4.35
CA GLN A 24 9.06 -0.92 3.00
C GLN A 24 8.62 0.18 2.02
N GLU A 25 9.22 0.16 0.85
CA GLU A 25 8.79 0.96 -0.28
C GLU A 25 7.57 0.33 -0.95
N VAL A 26 6.48 1.09 -1.03
CA VAL A 26 5.19 0.66 -1.61
C VAL A 26 4.83 1.57 -2.78
N GLN A 27 4.48 0.96 -3.91
CA GLN A 27 3.99 1.66 -5.08
C GLN A 27 2.56 1.24 -5.37
N THR A 28 1.63 2.20 -5.38
CA THR A 28 0.20 1.95 -5.56
C THR A 28 -0.24 2.29 -6.98
N TYR A 29 -0.97 1.39 -7.62
CA TYR A 29 -1.64 1.60 -8.91
C TYR A 29 -3.13 1.38 -8.75
N ARG A 30 -3.90 1.99 -9.65
CA ARG A 30 -5.36 1.85 -9.74
C ARG A 30 -5.69 1.09 -11.02
#